data_AF-A0A3A3DIT3-F1
#
_entry.id   AF-A0A3A3DIT3-F1
#
_cell.length_a   1.000
_cell.length_b   1.000
_cell.length_c   1.000
_cell.angle_alpha   90.00
_cell.angle_beta   90.00
_cell.angle_gamma   90.00
#
_symmetry.space_group_name_H-M   'P 1'
#
loop_
_entity.id
_entity.type
_entity.pdbx_description
1 polymer ?
#
loop_
_entity_poly.entity_id
_entity_poly.type
_entity_poly.pdbx_seq_one_letter_code
_entity_poly.pdbx_strand_id
1 'polypeptide(L)'
;MTPLITAQDIPYLPRGVRLQDDRLRGIRVLQAPERAMQLDQIGDAILGELDGARSLDQITRNLAARYDAPVEEIAGDVRDFLIGLIERRMVFIREAA
;
A
#
# COMPACT_ATOMS: atom_id res chain seq x y z
N MET A 1 -12.18 -3.51 14.72
CA MET A 1 -11.70 -4.91 14.57
C MET A 1 -10.55 -4.82 13.62
N THR A 2 -9.32 -4.81 14.12
CA THR A 2 -8.12 -4.57 13.32
C THR A 2 -8.05 -5.63 12.22
N PRO A 3 -8.02 -5.26 10.93
CA PRO A 3 -7.88 -6.25 9.87
C PRO A 3 -6.56 -7.00 10.07
N LEU A 4 -6.65 -8.32 10.23
CA LEU A 4 -5.49 -9.18 10.34
C LEU A 4 -4.91 -9.35 8.94
N ILE A 5 -3.87 -8.58 8.62
CA ILE A 5 -3.04 -8.77 7.42
C ILE A 5 -1.77 -9.52 7.81
N THR A 6 -1.53 -10.63 7.13
CA THR A 6 -0.41 -11.53 7.30
C THR A 6 0.67 -11.26 6.26
N ALA A 7 1.85 -11.86 6.47
CA ALA A 7 2.98 -11.73 5.56
C ALA A 7 2.73 -12.36 4.17
N GLN A 8 1.79 -13.29 4.07
CA GLN A 8 1.45 -14.01 2.84
C GLN A 8 0.30 -13.36 2.05
N ASP A 9 -0.41 -12.41 2.67
CA ASP A 9 -1.47 -11.69 1.98
C ASP A 9 -0.90 -10.86 0.83
N ILE A 10 -1.66 -10.84 -0.26
CA ILE A 10 -1.36 -10.07 -1.46
C ILE A 10 -2.26 -8.83 -1.46
N PRO A 11 -1.75 -7.67 -1.03
CA PRO A 11 -2.48 -6.41 -1.13
C PRO A 11 -2.63 -5.98 -2.59
N TYR A 12 -3.82 -5.49 -2.96
CA TYR A 12 -4.12 -5.02 -4.31
C TYR A 12 -5.08 -3.83 -4.30
N LEU A 13 -5.00 -3.02 -5.35
CA LEU A 13 -5.91 -1.91 -5.58
C LEU A 13 -7.20 -2.41 -6.26
N PRO A 14 -8.39 -2.18 -5.68
CA PRO A 14 -9.65 -2.57 -6.28
C PRO A 14 -9.99 -1.70 -7.50
N ARG A 15 -10.96 -2.14 -8.30
CA ARG A 15 -11.40 -1.40 -9.50
C ARG A 15 -11.92 -0.02 -9.10
N GLY A 16 -11.43 1.00 -9.80
CA GLY A 16 -11.79 2.40 -9.54
C GLY A 16 -10.85 3.10 -8.56
N VAL A 17 -9.94 2.37 -7.90
CA VAL A 17 -8.84 2.98 -7.15
C VAL A 17 -7.58 3.03 -8.02
N ARG A 18 -6.96 4.21 -8.14
CA ARG A 18 -5.75 4.41 -8.92
C ARG A 18 -4.83 5.45 -8.31
N LEU A 19 -3.52 5.24 -8.49
CA LEU A 19 -2.51 6.26 -8.26
C LEU A 19 -2.53 7.29 -9.39
N GLN A 20 -2.53 8.56 -9.04
CA GLN A 20 -2.49 9.66 -10.01
C GLN A 20 -1.52 10.74 -9.55
N ASP A 21 -0.75 11.28 -10.48
CA ASP A 21 0.04 12.49 -10.25
C ASP A 21 -0.84 13.73 -10.38
N ASP A 22 -0.88 14.55 -9.34
CA ASP A 22 -1.46 15.89 -9.40
C ASP A 22 -0.33 16.86 -9.77
N ARG A 23 -0.19 17.14 -11.06
CA ARG A 23 0.86 18.03 -11.59
C ARG A 23 0.71 19.48 -11.15
N LEU A 24 -0.50 19.90 -10.80
CA LEU A 24 -0.76 21.28 -10.37
C LEU A 24 -0.22 21.51 -8.97
N ARG A 25 -0.32 20.49 -8.11
CA ARG A 25 0.14 20.55 -6.72
C ARG A 25 1.49 19.87 -6.51
N GLY A 26 2.00 19.14 -7.49
CA GLY A 26 3.26 18.38 -7.40
C GLY A 26 3.19 17.22 -6.39
N ILE A 27 2.00 16.69 -6.14
CA ILE A 27 1.75 15.65 -5.14
C ILE A 27 1.25 14.37 -5.79
N ARG A 28 1.45 13.26 -5.10
CA ARG A 28 0.83 11.99 -5.46
C ARG A 28 -0.52 11.86 -4.77
N VAL A 29 -1.53 11.39 -5.49
CA VAL A 29 -2.86 11.15 -4.93
C VAL A 29 -3.36 9.74 -5.24
N LEU A 30 -3.98 9.10 -4.25
CA LEU A 30 -4.78 7.90 -4.42
C LEU A 30 -6.22 8.33 -4.68
N GLN A 31 -6.72 8.10 -5.89
CA GLN A 31 -8.10 8.39 -6.24
C GLN A 31 -8.93 7.12 -6.10
N ALA A 32 -9.95 7.16 -5.27
CA ALA A 32 -11.02 6.18 -5.20
C ALA A 32 -12.33 6.79 -5.76
N PRO A 33 -13.34 5.97 -6.10
CA PRO A 33 -14.59 6.46 -6.70
C PRO A 33 -15.30 7.49 -5.83
N GLU A 34 -15.23 7.34 -4.51
CA GLU A 34 -15.93 8.19 -3.55
C GLU A 34 -15.04 9.28 -2.92
N ARG A 35 -13.71 9.11 -2.95
CA ARG A 35 -12.75 9.94 -2.18
C ARG A 35 -11.37 9.96 -2.83
N ALA A 36 -10.62 11.05 -2.65
CA ALA A 36 -9.20 11.11 -2.96
C ALA A 36 -8.38 11.35 -1.69
N MET A 37 -7.20 10.74 -1.61
CA MET A 37 -6.24 10.90 -0.52
C MET A 37 -4.89 11.33 -1.08
N GLN A 38 -4.26 12.32 -0.47
CA GLN A 38 -2.87 12.66 -0.76
C GLN A 38 -1.96 11.58 -0.16
N LEU A 39 -0.97 11.17 -0.96
CA LEU A 39 0.05 10.22 -0.54
C LEU A 39 1.36 10.93 -0.29
N ASP A 40 1.99 10.58 0.82
CA ASP A 40 3.40 10.86 1.06
C ASP A 40 4.29 9.93 0.23
N GLN A 41 5.59 10.23 0.20
CA GLN A 41 6.57 9.47 -0.58
C GLN A 41 6.60 7.98 -0.20
N ILE A 42 6.43 7.67 1.09
CA ILE A 42 6.36 6.29 1.59
C ILE A 42 5.09 5.62 1.05
N GLY A 43 3.94 6.29 1.15
CA GLY A 43 2.67 5.76 0.65
C GLY A 43 2.69 5.50 -0.86
N ASP A 44 3.31 6.40 -1.65
CA ASP A 44 3.49 6.18 -3.09
C ASP A 44 4.42 5.00 -3.38
N ALA A 45 5.51 4.84 -2.63
CA ALA A 45 6.42 3.71 -2.80
C ALA A 45 5.74 2.37 -2.48
N ILE A 46 4.97 2.30 -1.40
CA ILE A 46 4.21 1.11 -1.02
C ILE A 46 3.17 0.78 -2.08
N LEU A 47 2.34 1.76 -2.46
CA LEU A 47 1.25 1.56 -3.41
C LEU A 47 1.76 1.30 -4.84
N GLY A 48 2.95 1.82 -5.17
CA GLY A 48 3.63 1.54 -6.43
C GLY A 48 4.11 0.09 -6.54
N GLU A 49 4.38 -0.56 -5.41
CA GLU A 49 4.74 -1.99 -5.34
C GLU A 49 3.50 -2.91 -5.36
N LEU A 50 2.30 -2.37 -5.16
CA LEU A 50 1.04 -3.12 -5.23
C LEU A 50 0.63 -3.42 -6.68
N ASP A 51 1.20 -4.48 -7.23
CA ASP A 51 0.80 -5.05 -8.51
C ASP A 51 -0.30 -6.12 -8.37
N GLY A 52 -0.68 -6.45 -7.15
CA GLY A 52 -1.62 -7.53 -6.84
C GLY A 52 -1.06 -8.93 -7.09
N ALA A 53 0.25 -9.09 -7.26
CA ALA A 53 0.93 -10.37 -7.39
C ALA A 53 1.90 -10.63 -6.22
N ARG A 54 2.58 -9.58 -5.72
CA ARG A 54 3.53 -9.69 -4.62
C ARG A 54 2.86 -9.78 -3.26
N SER A 55 3.38 -10.64 -2.38
CA SER A 55 2.93 -10.72 -1.00
C SER A 55 3.50 -9.58 -0.15
N LEU A 56 2.89 -9.34 1.01
CA LEU A 56 3.36 -8.32 1.95
C LEU A 56 4.85 -8.48 2.31
N ASP A 57 5.32 -9.71 2.56
CA ASP A 57 6.73 -10.01 2.85
C ASP A 57 7.67 -9.64 1.70
N GLN A 58 7.25 -9.86 0.44
CA GLN A 58 8.06 -9.49 -0.72
C GLN A 58 8.15 -7.96 -0.86
N ILE A 59 7.04 -7.26 -0.66
CA ILE A 59 6.97 -5.80 -0.72
C ILE A 59 7.86 -5.19 0.37
N THR A 60 7.75 -5.65 1.61
CA THR A 60 8.53 -5.12 2.72
C THR A 60 10.02 -5.42 2.59
N ARG A 61 10.41 -6.59 2.09
CA ARG A 61 11.83 -6.87 1.78
C ARG A 61 12.38 -5.96 0.69
N ASN A 62 11.60 -5.69 -0.36
CA ASN A 62 12.02 -4.80 -1.44
C ASN A 62 12.18 -3.36 -0.93
N LEU A 63 11.20 -2.87 -0.18
CA LEU A 63 11.26 -1.54 0.45
C LEU A 63 12.42 -1.45 1.45
N ALA A 64 12.62 -2.45 2.30
CA ALA A 64 13.75 -2.49 3.24
C ALA A 64 15.09 -2.39 2.52
N ALA A 65 15.28 -3.12 1.41
CA ALA A 65 16.48 -3.03 0.59
C ALA A 65 16.63 -1.67 -0.10
N ARG A 66 15.52 -1.03 -0.50
CA ARG A 66 15.53 0.26 -1.20
C ARG A 66 15.81 1.44 -0.27
N TYR A 67 15.35 1.35 0.98
CA TYR A 67 15.46 2.41 2.00
C TYR A 67 16.54 2.14 3.04
N ASP A 68 17.30 1.04 2.90
CA ASP A 68 18.37 0.60 3.83
C ASP A 68 17.90 0.54 5.30
N ALA A 69 16.69 0.00 5.50
CA ALA A 69 16.01 -0.03 6.79
C ALA A 69 15.68 -1.47 7.23
N PRO A 70 15.50 -1.73 8.54
CA PRO A 70 15.12 -3.05 9.03
C PRO A 70 13.78 -3.52 8.46
N VAL A 71 13.71 -4.77 7.99
CA VAL A 71 12.48 -5.36 7.43
C VAL A 71 11.33 -5.32 8.45
N GLU A 72 11.62 -5.47 9.74
CA GLU A 72 10.60 -5.46 10.80
C GLU A 72 9.95 -4.09 10.98
N GLU A 73 10.73 -3.00 10.88
CA GLU A 73 10.19 -1.62 10.93
C GLU A 73 9.34 -1.35 9.71
N ILE A 74 9.86 -1.62 8.51
CA ILE A 74 9.14 -1.44 7.26
C ILE A 74 7.87 -2.29 7.25
N ALA A 75 7.92 -3.52 7.76
CA ALA A 75 6.73 -4.37 7.84
C ALA A 75 5.67 -3.84 8.80
N GLY A 76 6.06 -3.20 9.90
CA GLY A 76 5.14 -2.48 10.79
C GLY A 76 4.47 -1.33 10.06
N ASP A 77 5.26 -0.41 9.49
CA ASP A 77 4.76 0.78 8.82
C ASP A 77 3.86 0.45 7.62
N VAL A 78 4.28 -0.51 6.78
CA VAL A 78 3.47 -0.96 5.64
C VAL A 78 2.18 -1.59 6.11
N ARG A 79 2.21 -2.42 7.16
CA ARG A 79 1.01 -3.05 7.73
C ARG A 79 0.02 -2.01 8.22
N ASP A 80 0.45 -1.08 9.08
CA ASP A 80 -0.42 -0.03 9.62
C ASP A 80 -0.99 0.86 8.51
N PHE A 81 -0.17 1.20 7.51
CA PHE A 81 -0.61 1.96 6.34
C PHE A 81 -1.69 1.22 5.53
N LEU A 82 -1.48 -0.07 5.22
CA LEU A 82 -2.45 -0.87 4.47
C LEU A 82 -3.74 -1.09 5.27
N ILE A 83 -3.64 -1.31 6.58
CA ILE A 83 -4.81 -1.44 7.47
C ILE A 83 -5.69 -0.18 7.36
N GLY A 84 -5.09 1.02 7.46
CA GLY A 84 -5.83 2.27 7.34
C GLY A 84 -6.50 2.46 5.97
N LEU A 85 -5.91 1.92 4.91
CA LEU A 85 -6.50 1.94 3.57
C LEU A 85 -7.60 0.88 3.39
N ILE A 86 -7.46 -0.30 4.01
CA ILE A 86 -8.49 -1.36 4.02
C ILE A 86 -9.74 -0.87 4.75
N GLU A 87 -9.59 -0.20 5.90
CA GLU A 87 -10.72 0.38 6.63
C GLU A 87 -11.48 1.42 5.79
N ARG A 88 -10.77 2.13 4.91
CA ARG A 88 -11.34 3.11 3.97
C ARG A 88 -11.84 2.48 2.66
N ARG A 89 -11.78 1.15 2.52
CA ARG A 89 -12.09 0.37 1.31
C ARG A 89 -11.31 0.83 0.07
N MET A 90 -10.08 1.29 0.27
CA MET A 90 -9.18 1.74 -0.81
C MET A 90 -8.20 0.64 -1.24
N VAL A 91 -7.89 -0.31 -0.35
CA VAL A 91 -7.04 -1.47 -0.62
C VAL A 91 -7.77 -2.72 -0.18
N PHE A 92 -7.57 -3.81 -0.89
CA PHE A 92 -8.10 -5.12 -0.53
C PHE A 92 -6.94 -6.12 -0.45
N ILE A 93 -7.14 -7.19 0.30
CA ILE A 93 -6.19 -8.29 0.42
C ILE A 93 -6.81 -9.55 -0.17
N ARG A 94 -5.96 -10.40 -0.73
CA ARG A 94 -6.30 -11.78 -1.08
C ARG A 94 -5.23 -12.69 -0.52
N GLU A 95 -5.63 -13.90 -0.14
CA GLU A 95 -4.68 -14.93 0.26
C GLU A 95 -3.88 -15.42 -0.96
N ALA A 96 -2.60 -15.68 -0.76
CA ALA A 96 -1.80 -16.45 -1.70
C ALA A 96 -2.26 -17.92 -1.62
N ALA A 97 -2.76 -18.46 -2.73
CA ALA A 97 -3.23 -19.84 -2.83
C ALA A 97 -2.10 -20.87 -2.76
#